data_AF-A0A8T5BDV8-F1
#
_entry.id   AF-A0A8T5BDV8-F1
#
_cell.length_a   1.000
_cell.length_b   1.000
_cell.length_c   1.000
_cell.angle_alpha   90.00
_cell.angle_beta   90.00
_cell.angle_gamma   90.00
#
_symmetry.space_group_name_H-M   'P 1'
#
loop_
_entity.id
_entity.type
_entity.pdbx_description
1 polymer ?
#
loop_
_entity_poly.entity_id
_entity_poly.type
_entity_poly.pdbx_seq_one_letter_code
_entity_poly.pdbx_strand_id
1 'polypeptide(L)'
;MLRKFLKYGLLIAILASLAISVIIAQKSFFTPFKSSKKPEKLEASLQKLIEVYSKGENVESFAEANRIFYEEGKVRVVIELVNEQAEVPEGYGVVIEKRYKNMVQALVPINNLESLSNSPLVKFIRTPKEPILMKNLV
;
A
#
# COMPACT_ATOMS: atom_id res chain seq x y z
N MET A 1 -51.48 -15.73 45.77
CA MET A 1 -50.00 -15.74 45.67
C MET A 1 -49.60 -15.76 44.19
N LEU A 2 -48.40 -15.28 43.86
CA LEU A 2 -47.76 -15.42 42.54
C LEU A 2 -48.16 -14.42 41.44
N ARG A 3 -48.33 -13.16 41.86
CA ARG A 3 -47.78 -11.98 41.16
C ARG A 3 -46.26 -12.13 40.94
N LYS A 4 -45.77 -13.05 40.11
CA LYS A 4 -44.33 -13.15 39.82
C LYS A 4 -43.95 -13.55 38.39
N PHE A 5 -44.86 -14.07 37.56
CA PHE A 5 -44.47 -14.55 36.21
C PHE A 5 -44.62 -13.51 35.09
N LEU A 6 -45.31 -12.39 35.31
CA LEU A 6 -45.58 -11.40 34.26
C LEU A 6 -44.40 -10.46 33.94
N LYS A 7 -43.30 -10.51 34.72
CA LYS A 7 -42.16 -9.58 34.56
C LYS A 7 -40.96 -10.16 33.79
N TYR A 8 -40.94 -11.47 33.54
CA TYR A 8 -39.82 -12.12 32.84
C TYR A 8 -40.10 -12.45 31.38
N GLY A 9 -41.38 -12.44 30.95
CA GLY A 9 -41.73 -12.66 29.53
C GLY A 9 -41.41 -11.47 28.62
N LEU A 10 -41.40 -10.24 29.15
CA LEU A 10 -41.14 -9.03 28.37
C LEU A 10 -39.64 -8.71 28.23
N LEU A 11 -38.78 -9.30 29.07
CA LEU A 11 -37.35 -9.00 29.11
C LEU A 11 -36.50 -9.89 28.20
N ILE A 12 -37.02 -11.02 27.73
CA ILE A 12 -36.30 -11.92 26.82
C ILE A 12 -36.53 -11.53 25.34
N ALA A 13 -37.62 -10.83 25.03
CA ALA A 13 -37.93 -10.44 23.65
C ALA A 13 -37.09 -9.26 23.10
N ILE A 14 -36.41 -8.51 23.97
CA ILE A 14 -35.62 -7.32 23.55
C ILE A 14 -34.13 -7.66 23.34
N LEU A 15 -33.62 -8.77 23.90
CA LEU A 15 -32.21 -9.14 23.73
C LEU A 15 -31.91 -9.93 22.44
N ALA A 16 -32.94 -10.43 21.73
CA ALA A 16 -32.73 -11.18 20.49
C ALA A 16 -32.68 -10.30 19.22
N SER A 17 -33.04 -9.01 19.29
CA SER A 17 -33.11 -8.13 18.11
C SER A 17 -31.87 -7.27 17.86
N LEU A 18 -30.87 -7.28 18.75
CA LEU A 18 -29.69 -6.42 18.62
C LEU A 18 -28.46 -7.08 17.95
N ALA A 19 -28.59 -8.29 17.40
CA ALA A 19 -27.46 -9.02 16.81
C ALA A 19 -27.54 -9.23 15.29
N ILE A 20 -28.57 -8.69 14.61
CA ILE A 20 -28.78 -8.99 13.17
C ILE A 20 -28.30 -7.84 12.25
N SER A 21 -28.21 -6.60 12.73
CA SER A 21 -27.84 -5.45 11.89
C SER A 21 -26.33 -5.28 11.66
N VAL A 22 -25.45 -5.92 12.46
CA VAL A 22 -24.00 -5.73 12.32
C VAL A 22 -23.39 -6.57 11.19
N ILE A 23 -24.01 -7.70 10.81
CA ILE A 23 -23.42 -8.64 9.85
C ILE A 23 -23.67 -8.21 8.39
N ILE A 24 -24.75 -7.48 8.11
CA ILE A 24 -25.11 -7.10 6.74
C ILE A 24 -24.29 -5.88 6.25
N ALA A 25 -23.75 -5.06 7.16
CA ALA A 25 -22.97 -3.87 6.80
C ALA A 25 -21.54 -4.17 6.32
N GLN A 26 -20.95 -5.33 6.67
CA GLN A 26 -19.59 -5.68 6.27
C GLN A 26 -19.51 -6.42 4.93
N LYS A 27 -20.64 -6.97 4.44
CA LYS A 27 -20.65 -7.83 3.24
C LYS A 27 -20.71 -7.07 1.91
N SER A 28 -20.89 -5.74 1.95
CA SER A 28 -21.12 -4.90 0.77
C SER A 28 -19.89 -4.13 0.27
N PHE A 29 -18.75 -4.22 0.96
CA PHE A 29 -17.53 -3.46 0.62
C PHE A 29 -16.44 -4.27 -0.10
N PHE A 30 -16.67 -5.55 -0.39
CA PHE A 30 -15.83 -6.31 -1.31
C PHE A 30 -16.51 -6.41 -2.67
N THR A 31 -16.57 -5.28 -3.37
CA THR A 31 -16.47 -5.39 -4.83
C THR A 31 -15.03 -5.84 -5.12
N PRO A 32 -14.80 -6.94 -5.85
CA PRO A 32 -13.47 -7.23 -6.33
C PRO A 32 -13.10 -6.10 -7.29
N PHE A 33 -12.30 -5.15 -6.81
CA PHE A 33 -11.83 -4.04 -7.62
C PHE A 33 -10.86 -4.63 -8.64
N LYS A 34 -11.40 -5.10 -9.77
CA LYS A 34 -10.62 -5.52 -10.92
C LYS A 34 -10.08 -4.25 -11.59
N SER A 35 -9.05 -3.64 -11.00
CA SER A 35 -8.29 -2.58 -11.65
C SER A 35 -7.36 -3.20 -12.69
N SER A 36 -7.82 -3.27 -13.94
CA SER A 36 -6.97 -3.64 -15.07
C SER A 36 -6.24 -2.41 -15.67
N LYS A 37 -6.13 -1.31 -14.93
CA LYS A 37 -5.39 -0.12 -15.37
C LYS A 37 -4.10 -0.05 -14.55
N LYS A 38 -2.96 -0.12 -15.24
CA LYS A 38 -1.62 0.06 -14.67
C LYS A 38 -1.61 1.22 -13.67
N PRO A 39 -1.02 1.09 -12.47
CA PRO A 39 -0.97 2.18 -11.51
C PRO A 39 -0.23 3.38 -12.11
N GLU A 40 -0.97 4.43 -12.42
CA GLU A 40 -0.47 5.63 -13.11
C GLU A 40 0.64 6.34 -12.30
N LYS A 41 0.66 6.11 -10.98
CA LYS A 41 1.61 6.70 -10.03
C LYS A 41 2.87 5.86 -9.77
N LEU A 42 3.09 4.78 -10.51
CA LEU A 42 4.22 3.88 -10.31
C LEU A 42 4.99 3.68 -11.62
N GLU A 43 6.31 3.79 -11.57
CA GLU A 43 7.15 3.53 -12.73
C GLU A 43 6.95 2.11 -13.29
N ALA A 44 6.96 1.98 -14.62
CA ALA A 44 6.69 0.71 -15.30
C ALA A 44 7.70 -0.41 -14.95
N SER A 45 8.95 -0.08 -14.66
CA SER A 45 9.97 -1.03 -14.20
C SER A 45 9.60 -1.65 -12.85
N LEU A 46 9.11 -0.83 -11.92
CA LEU A 46 8.60 -1.25 -10.61
C LEU A 46 7.31 -2.06 -10.74
N GLN A 47 6.41 -1.72 -11.67
CA GLN A 47 5.23 -2.54 -11.96
C GLN A 47 5.60 -3.95 -12.40
N LYS A 48 6.55 -4.07 -13.35
CA LYS A 48 7.04 -5.39 -13.80
C LYS A 48 7.71 -6.17 -12.68
N LEU A 49 8.46 -5.49 -11.80
CA LEU A 49 9.07 -6.12 -10.63
C LEU A 49 8.00 -6.73 -9.70
N ILE A 50 6.89 -6.02 -9.46
CA ILE A 50 5.74 -6.54 -8.69
C ILE A 50 5.11 -7.76 -9.38
N GLU A 51 5.00 -7.75 -10.71
CA GLU A 51 4.47 -8.90 -11.48
C GLU A 51 5.37 -10.14 -11.33
N VAL A 52 6.70 -9.98 -11.45
CA VAL A 52 7.69 -11.07 -11.24
C VAL A 52 7.56 -11.63 -9.82
N TYR A 53 7.49 -10.75 -8.81
CA TYR A 53 7.30 -11.15 -7.41
C TYR A 53 5.99 -11.91 -7.20
N SER A 54 4.90 -11.43 -7.77
CA SER A 54 3.56 -12.04 -7.63
C SER A 54 3.46 -13.42 -8.29
N LYS A 55 4.27 -13.69 -9.31
CA LYS A 55 4.36 -15.00 -9.97
C LYS A 55 5.30 -15.97 -9.25
N GLY A 56 6.02 -15.53 -8.21
CA GLY A 56 7.05 -16.33 -7.56
C GLY A 56 8.26 -16.59 -8.45
N GLU A 57 8.50 -15.71 -9.43
CA GLU A 57 9.68 -15.77 -10.30
C GLU A 57 10.92 -15.17 -9.60
N ASN A 58 12.09 -15.27 -10.23
CA ASN A 58 13.34 -14.76 -9.64
C ASN A 58 13.42 -13.22 -9.69
N VAL A 59 13.03 -12.60 -8.58
CA VAL A 59 13.02 -11.14 -8.40
C VAL A 59 14.41 -10.53 -8.38
N GLU A 60 15.38 -11.22 -7.78
CA GLU A 60 16.77 -10.74 -7.67
C GLU A 60 17.40 -10.60 -9.06
N SER A 61 17.26 -11.63 -9.91
CA SER A 61 17.75 -11.57 -11.29
C SER A 61 17.06 -10.49 -12.13
N PHE A 62 15.75 -10.29 -11.95
CA PHE A 62 15.06 -9.20 -12.63
C PHE A 62 15.55 -7.83 -12.15
N ALA A 63 15.71 -7.65 -10.83
CA ALA A 63 16.16 -6.41 -10.23
C ALA A 63 17.57 -6.05 -10.72
N GLU A 64 18.50 -7.01 -10.70
CA GLU A 64 19.86 -6.84 -11.20
C GLU A 64 19.88 -6.42 -12.68
N ALA A 65 19.16 -7.16 -13.54
CA ALA A 65 19.09 -6.88 -14.98
C ALA A 65 18.52 -5.48 -15.29
N ASN A 66 17.67 -4.94 -14.42
CA ASN A 66 17.05 -3.63 -14.57
C ASN A 66 17.70 -2.55 -13.68
N ARG A 67 18.84 -2.85 -13.03
CA ARG A 67 19.55 -1.94 -12.10
C ARG A 67 18.66 -1.38 -10.98
N ILE A 68 17.72 -2.20 -10.53
CA ILE A 68 16.87 -1.90 -9.39
C ILE A 68 17.57 -2.46 -8.16
N PHE A 69 17.80 -1.61 -7.15
CA PHE A 69 18.30 -2.09 -5.88
C PHE A 69 17.19 -2.86 -5.14
N TYR A 70 17.41 -4.14 -4.93
CA TYR A 70 16.52 -5.05 -4.22
C TYR A 70 17.33 -5.82 -3.17
N GLU A 71 16.87 -5.79 -1.92
CA GLU A 71 17.52 -6.47 -0.80
C GLU A 71 16.45 -6.85 0.24
N GLU A 72 16.47 -8.10 0.71
CA GLU A 72 15.56 -8.60 1.76
C GLU A 72 14.06 -8.29 1.52
N GLY A 73 13.60 -8.42 0.26
CA GLY A 73 12.20 -8.16 -0.09
C GLY A 73 11.82 -6.67 -0.19
N LYS A 74 12.79 -5.77 -0.05
CA LYS A 74 12.59 -4.31 -0.17
C LYS A 74 13.30 -3.78 -1.41
N VAL A 75 12.73 -2.70 -1.95
CA VAL A 75 13.23 -2.01 -3.14
C VAL A 75 13.58 -0.59 -2.76
N ARG A 76 14.75 -0.10 -3.19
CA ARG A 76 15.09 1.32 -3.05
C ARG A 76 14.35 2.12 -4.11
N VAL A 77 13.58 3.10 -3.66
CA VAL A 77 12.79 3.98 -4.52
C VAL A 77 12.93 5.43 -4.10
N VAL A 78 12.56 6.32 -5.01
CA VAL A 78 12.25 7.72 -4.72
C VAL A 78 10.73 7.87 -4.75
N ILE A 79 10.17 8.26 -3.62
CA ILE A 79 8.77 8.61 -3.44
C ILE A 79 8.65 10.13 -3.65
N GLU A 80 7.94 10.54 -4.70
CA GLU A 80 7.55 11.92 -4.92
C GLU A 80 6.23 12.17 -4.20
N LEU A 81 6.27 13.03 -3.19
CA LEU A 81 5.11 13.44 -2.42
C LEU A 81 4.43 14.64 -3.09
N VAL A 82 3.16 14.84 -2.77
CA VAL A 82 2.32 15.91 -3.36
C VAL A 82 2.84 17.32 -3.10
N ASN A 83 3.52 17.55 -1.98
CA ASN A 83 4.16 18.82 -1.62
C ASN A 83 5.29 18.57 -0.59
N GLU A 84 5.99 19.64 -0.19
CA GLU A 84 7.15 19.54 0.72
C GLU A 84 6.77 19.25 2.18
N GLN A 85 5.53 19.57 2.58
CA GLN A 85 5.00 19.35 3.93
C GLN A 85 4.38 17.97 4.10
N ALA A 86 4.16 17.23 3.00
CA ALA A 86 3.62 15.89 3.04
C ALA A 86 4.64 14.91 3.63
N GLU A 87 4.13 13.98 4.43
CA GLU A 87 4.91 12.88 5.00
C GLU A 87 4.66 11.57 4.27
N VAL A 88 5.62 10.65 4.35
CA VAL A 88 5.42 9.29 3.87
C VAL A 88 4.36 8.64 4.77
N PRO A 89 3.27 8.08 4.20
CA PRO A 89 2.25 7.40 4.99
C PRO A 89 2.85 6.29 5.86
N GLU A 90 2.42 6.21 7.12
CA GLU A 90 2.79 5.12 8.01
C GLU A 90 2.08 3.80 7.63
N GLY A 91 2.53 2.69 8.20
CA GLY A 91 1.90 1.38 8.00
C GLY A 91 2.36 0.60 6.75
N TYR A 92 3.23 1.19 5.91
CA TYR A 92 3.76 0.54 4.70
C TYR A 92 5.15 -0.09 4.88
N GLY A 93 5.69 -0.10 6.11
CA GLY A 93 7.02 -0.67 6.38
C GLY A 93 8.17 0.04 5.66
N VAL A 94 7.99 1.32 5.33
CA VAL A 94 8.97 2.14 4.63
C VAL A 94 10.12 2.50 5.56
N VAL A 95 11.36 2.30 5.11
CA VAL A 95 12.57 2.76 5.79
C VAL A 95 13.14 3.94 5.04
N ILE A 96 13.00 5.14 5.61
CA ILE A 96 13.48 6.37 4.99
C ILE A 96 15.02 6.42 5.08
N GLU A 97 15.66 6.65 3.93
CA GLU A 97 17.12 6.82 3.86
C GLU A 97 17.49 8.31 3.79
N LYS A 98 16.81 9.07 2.92
CA LYS A 98 17.07 10.50 2.70
C LYS A 98 15.81 11.26 2.28
N ARG A 99 15.75 12.54 2.60
CA ARG A 99 14.69 13.47 2.16
C ARG A 99 15.29 14.69 1.48
N TYR A 100 14.70 15.08 0.36
CA TYR A 100 15.02 16.27 -0.40
C TYR A 100 13.71 16.94 -0.84
N LYS A 101 13.28 17.97 -0.11
CA LYS A 101 11.98 18.63 -0.34
C LYS A 101 10.84 17.59 -0.32
N ASN A 102 10.05 17.52 -1.38
CA ASN A 102 8.97 16.56 -1.58
C ASN A 102 9.43 15.19 -2.10
N MET A 103 10.73 14.93 -2.22
CA MET A 103 11.26 13.64 -2.65
C MET A 103 11.88 12.89 -1.48
N VAL A 104 11.49 11.64 -1.30
CA VAL A 104 12.01 10.77 -0.23
C VAL A 104 12.63 9.53 -0.85
N GLN A 105 13.93 9.33 -0.62
CA GLN A 105 14.57 8.06 -0.93
C GLN A 105 14.35 7.10 0.23
N ALA A 106 13.84 5.91 -0.06
CA ALA A 106 13.49 4.94 0.96
C ALA A 106 13.57 3.50 0.43
N LEU A 107 13.70 2.54 1.36
CA LEU A 107 13.46 1.12 1.11
C LEU A 107 11.99 0.82 1.38
N VAL A 108 11.31 0.24 0.39
CA VAL A 108 9.88 -0.09 0.46
C VAL A 108 9.69 -1.59 0.22
N PRO A 109 8.97 -2.31 1.08
CA PRO A 109 8.59 -3.70 0.82
C PRO A 109 7.87 -3.84 -0.52
N ILE A 110 8.27 -4.81 -1.35
CA ILE A 110 7.75 -4.95 -2.72
C ILE A 110 6.23 -5.12 -2.76
N ASN A 111 5.66 -5.84 -1.79
CA ASN A 111 4.23 -6.06 -1.60
C ASN A 111 3.45 -4.78 -1.25
N ASN A 112 4.13 -3.74 -0.79
CA ASN A 112 3.52 -2.47 -0.39
C ASN A 112 3.64 -1.38 -1.45
N LEU A 113 4.45 -1.56 -2.51
CA LEU A 113 4.69 -0.53 -3.53
C LEU A 113 3.41 -0.07 -4.22
N GLU A 114 2.55 -1.00 -4.64
CA GLU A 114 1.30 -0.66 -5.32
C GLU A 114 0.35 0.10 -4.38
N SER A 115 0.12 -0.43 -3.17
CA SER A 115 -0.74 0.20 -2.18
C SER A 115 -0.23 1.56 -1.74
N LEU A 116 1.09 1.74 -1.60
CA LEU A 116 1.72 3.02 -1.29
C LEU A 116 1.54 4.02 -2.43
N SER A 117 1.67 3.57 -3.69
CA SER A 117 1.48 4.43 -4.86
C SER A 117 0.06 4.99 -4.98
N ASN A 118 -0.93 4.27 -4.45
CA ASN A 118 -2.33 4.70 -4.43
C ASN A 118 -2.65 5.72 -3.33
N SER A 119 -1.71 5.98 -2.40
CA SER A 119 -1.92 6.98 -1.35
C SER A 119 -2.19 8.39 -1.94
N PRO A 120 -3.09 9.18 -1.34
CA PRO A 120 -3.33 10.56 -1.76
C PRO A 120 -2.12 11.47 -1.54
N LEU A 121 -1.22 11.11 -0.60
CA LEU A 121 0.00 11.88 -0.32
C LEU A 121 1.13 11.60 -1.31
N VAL A 122 1.01 10.51 -2.09
CA VAL A 122 2.01 10.09 -3.07
C VAL A 122 1.60 10.60 -4.45
N LYS A 123 2.50 11.35 -5.08
CA LYS A 123 2.39 11.81 -6.46
C LYS A 123 2.91 10.74 -7.43
N PHE A 124 4.09 10.20 -7.16
CA PHE A 124 4.73 9.20 -8.02
C PHE A 124 5.77 8.38 -7.26
N ILE A 125 6.00 7.13 -7.65
CA ILE A 125 7.10 6.29 -7.12
C ILE A 125 7.94 5.80 -8.30
N ARG A 126 9.25 6.00 -8.20
CA ARG A 126 10.22 5.60 -9.23
C ARG A 126 11.53 5.09 -8.66
N THR A 127 12.30 4.44 -9.49
CA THR A 127 13.69 4.08 -9.22
C THR A 127 14.56 5.34 -9.02
N PRO A 128 15.60 5.28 -8.17
CA PRO A 128 16.61 6.33 -8.10
C PRO A 128 17.29 6.52 -9.46
N LYS A 129 17.49 7.78 -9.87
CA LYS A 129 18.27 8.07 -11.08
C LYS A 129 19.75 8.02 -10.74
N GLU A 130 20.51 7.32 -11.56
CA GLU A 130 21.97 7.41 -11.51
C GLU A 130 22.40 8.87 -11.81
N PRO A 131 23.47 9.36 -11.16
CA PRO A 131 24.07 10.64 -11.53
C PRO A 131 24.50 10.60 -13.00
N ILE A 132 24.14 11.64 -13.77
CA ILE A 132 24.70 11.82 -15.11
C ILE A 132 26.14 12.29 -14.92
N LEU A 133 27.11 11.43 -15.25
CA LEU A 133 28.50 11.85 -15.42
C LEU A 133 28.55 12.83 -16.58
N MET A 134 28.76 14.11 -16.28
CA MET A 134 29.11 15.08 -17.32
C MET A 134 30.49 14.69 -17.86
N LYS A 135 30.53 14.04 -19.02
CA LYS A 135 31.79 13.88 -19.76
C LYS A 135 32.23 15.28 -20.16
N ASN A 136 33.41 15.67 -19.69
CA ASN A 136 34.08 16.95 -19.92
C ASN A 136 33.77 17.51 -21.32
N LEU A 137 33.02 18.61 -21.38
CA LEU A 137 33.01 19.49 -22.52
C LEU A 137 34.32 20.27 -22.46
N VAL A 138 35.36 19.73 -23.10
CA VAL A 138 36.61 20.43 -23.43
C VAL A 138 36.50 20.92 -24.86
#